data_AF-A0A0M9AFC8-F1
#
_entry.id   AF-A0A0M9AFC8-F1
#
_cell.length_a   1.000
_cell.length_b   1.000
_cell.length_c   1.000
_cell.angle_alpha   90.00
_cell.angle_beta   90.00
_cell.angle_gamma   90.00
#
_symmetry.space_group_name_H-M   'P 1'
#
loop_
_entity.id
_entity.type
_entity.pdbx_description
1 polymer ?
#
loop_
_entity_poly.entity_id
_entity_poly.type
_entity_poly.pdbx_seq_one_letter_code
_entity_poly.pdbx_strand_id
1 'polypeptide(L)'
;MRALLLLPLLSACSLTLEVAYPGPRIQALRTQGTYCADRNTRLDYRLDLEGRLDALEFFWVPEGVGPWQARPEEVFRLFGPILGPEVRGYLEVTPSGEVRAVYVAPQGIGIEPLPDRRLWVRGMTAGVYGPYVRALNLVRPDSTALCDPGW
;
A
#
# COMPACT_ATOMS: atom_id res chain seq x y z
N MET A 1 62.66 -26.70 33.65
CA MET A 1 61.20 -26.51 33.79
C MET A 1 60.92 -25.02 33.63
N ARG A 2 60.28 -24.60 32.54
CA ARG A 2 59.85 -23.22 32.31
C ARG A 2 58.35 -23.28 32.08
N ALA A 3 57.60 -22.75 33.05
CA ALA A 3 56.14 -22.78 33.04
C ALA A 3 55.62 -21.85 31.94
N LEU A 4 54.74 -22.41 31.10
CA LEU A 4 53.92 -21.71 30.12
C LEU A 4 53.07 -20.65 30.84
N LEU A 5 53.13 -19.41 30.37
CA LEU A 5 52.06 -18.42 30.57
C LEU A 5 51.36 -18.24 29.22
N LEU A 6 50.38 -19.11 28.96
CA LEU A 6 49.41 -18.95 27.89
C LEU A 6 48.47 -17.81 28.29
N LEU A 7 48.64 -16.65 27.67
CA LEU A 7 47.66 -15.57 27.70
C LEU A 7 46.34 -16.08 27.09
N PRO A 8 45.17 -15.90 27.74
CA PRO A 8 43.92 -16.16 27.08
C PRO A 8 43.64 -14.98 26.13
N LEU A 9 43.86 -15.20 24.83
CA LEU A 9 43.25 -14.42 23.76
C LEU A 9 41.74 -14.70 23.81
N LEU A 10 41.05 -14.07 24.76
CA LEU A 10 39.60 -13.95 24.73
C LEU A 10 39.26 -12.98 23.60
N SER A 11 39.20 -13.53 22.38
CA SER A 11 38.50 -12.92 21.27
C SER A 11 37.08 -12.64 21.74
N ALA A 12 36.78 -11.38 22.03
CA ALA A 12 35.44 -10.89 22.13
C ALA A 12 34.80 -11.08 20.75
N CYS A 13 34.16 -12.23 20.56
CA CYS A 13 33.17 -12.40 19.51
C CYS A 13 32.00 -11.51 19.91
N SER A 14 32.08 -10.24 19.52
CA SER A 14 30.93 -9.36 19.43
C SER A 14 30.00 -9.99 18.40
N LEU A 15 29.18 -10.93 18.84
CA LEU A 15 28.01 -11.38 18.12
C LEU A 15 27.08 -10.16 18.15
N THR A 16 27.25 -9.27 17.17
CA THR A 16 26.23 -8.29 16.81
C THR A 16 25.02 -9.10 16.39
N LEU A 17 24.20 -9.43 17.39
CA LEU A 17 22.82 -9.79 17.19
C LEU A 17 22.20 -8.50 16.65
N GLU A 18 22.29 -8.30 15.34
CA GLU A 18 21.37 -7.44 14.64
C GLU A 18 20.01 -8.07 14.91
N VAL A 19 19.36 -7.61 15.98
CA VAL A 19 17.93 -7.76 16.13
C VAL A 19 17.37 -7.00 14.95
N ALA A 20 17.21 -7.70 13.83
CA ALA A 20 16.44 -7.25 12.69
C ALA A 20 15.02 -7.09 13.23
N TYR A 21 14.74 -5.94 13.86
CA TYR A 21 13.38 -5.52 14.11
C TYR A 21 12.77 -5.46 12.71
N PRO A 22 11.85 -6.38 12.34
CA PRO A 22 11.45 -6.56 10.95
C PRO A 22 10.62 -5.37 10.43
N GLY A 23 10.48 -4.31 11.24
CA GLY A 23 9.67 -3.15 10.98
C GLY A 23 8.18 -3.52 10.96
N PRO A 24 7.33 -2.51 10.81
CA PRO A 24 5.95 -2.75 10.42
C PRO A 24 5.89 -3.44 9.05
N ARG A 25 4.99 -4.40 8.90
CA ARG A 25 4.86 -5.18 7.66
C ARG A 25 3.43 -5.17 7.16
N ILE A 26 3.26 -4.73 5.91
CA ILE A 26 1.99 -4.77 5.19
C ILE A 26 1.96 -6.04 4.33
N GLN A 27 0.88 -6.80 4.38
CA GLN A 27 0.68 -8.02 3.59
C GLN A 27 -0.75 -8.13 3.07
N ALA A 28 -0.96 -9.04 2.12
CA ALA A 28 -2.28 -9.45 1.64
C ALA A 28 -3.24 -8.29 1.28
N LEU A 29 -2.73 -7.21 0.67
CA LEU A 29 -3.58 -6.12 0.17
C LEU A 29 -4.59 -6.68 -0.84
N ARG A 30 -5.87 -6.44 -0.60
CA ARG A 30 -7.01 -6.88 -1.40
C ARG A 30 -7.94 -5.72 -1.67
N THR A 31 -8.61 -5.77 -2.81
CA THR A 31 -9.62 -4.79 -3.22
C THR A 31 -10.66 -5.46 -4.12
N GLN A 32 -11.81 -4.82 -4.30
CA GLN A 32 -12.86 -5.26 -5.22
C GLN A 32 -12.33 -5.46 -6.65
N GLY A 33 -13.05 -6.26 -7.44
CA GLY A 33 -12.64 -6.63 -8.79
C GLY A 33 -13.00 -5.61 -9.87
N THR A 34 -13.83 -4.62 -9.55
CA THR A 34 -14.41 -3.69 -10.52
C THR A 34 -14.45 -2.25 -10.00
N TYR A 35 -14.39 -1.29 -10.92
CA TYR A 35 -14.70 0.11 -10.65
C TYR A 35 -15.55 0.67 -11.78
N CYS A 36 -16.37 1.67 -11.46
CA CYS A 36 -17.27 2.30 -12.42
C CYS A 36 -16.51 3.12 -13.47
N ALA A 37 -16.80 2.82 -14.73
CA ALA A 37 -16.21 3.54 -15.87
C ALA A 37 -16.83 4.93 -16.11
N ASP A 38 -18.01 5.19 -15.53
CA ASP A 38 -18.83 6.38 -15.80
C ASP A 38 -19.02 7.30 -14.58
N ARG A 39 -18.59 6.88 -13.39
CA ARG A 39 -18.73 7.62 -12.13
C ARG A 39 -17.64 7.25 -11.12
N ASN A 40 -17.53 8.02 -10.05
CA ASN A 40 -16.60 7.71 -8.97
C ASN A 40 -16.98 6.39 -8.30
N THR A 41 -15.97 5.64 -7.87
CA THR A 41 -16.12 4.36 -7.16
C THR A 41 -15.54 4.48 -5.77
N ARG A 42 -16.21 3.89 -4.77
CA ARG A 42 -15.58 3.66 -3.48
C ARG A 42 -14.81 2.35 -3.54
N LEU A 43 -13.52 2.46 -3.85
CA LEU A 43 -12.64 1.31 -3.93
C LEU A 43 -12.32 0.82 -2.53
N ASP A 44 -13.05 -0.19 -2.06
CA ASP A 44 -12.81 -0.82 -0.78
C ASP A 44 -11.47 -1.58 -0.80
N TYR A 45 -10.73 -1.47 0.30
CA TYR A 45 -9.48 -2.17 0.50
C TYR A 45 -9.41 -2.83 1.88
N ARG A 46 -8.63 -3.90 1.92
CA ARG A 46 -8.21 -4.55 3.16
C ARG A 46 -6.75 -4.99 3.04
N LEU A 47 -5.99 -4.86 4.11
CA LEU A 47 -4.63 -5.39 4.22
C LEU A 47 -4.37 -5.94 5.61
N ASP A 48 -3.40 -6.84 5.71
CA ASP A 48 -2.86 -7.30 6.98
C ASP A 48 -1.69 -6.38 7.36
N LEU A 49 -1.63 -5.95 8.61
CA LEU A 49 -0.58 -5.09 9.14
C LEU A 49 0.00 -5.70 10.42
N GLU A 50 1.28 -6.03 10.40
CA GLU A 50 2.05 -6.30 11.62
C GLU A 50 2.66 -5.00 12.12
N GLY A 51 2.33 -4.59 13.34
CA GLY A 51 2.87 -3.39 13.98
C GLY A 51 2.03 -2.12 13.78
N ARG A 52 2.71 -0.98 13.72
CA ARG A 52 2.13 0.36 13.63
C ARG A 52 2.81 1.19 12.55
N LEU A 53 2.04 1.94 11.78
CA LEU A 53 2.52 2.93 10.82
C LEU A 53 2.12 4.36 11.25
N ASP A 54 2.84 5.36 10.75
CA ASP A 54 2.49 6.78 10.93
C ASP A 54 1.75 7.34 9.69
N ALA A 55 1.86 6.66 8.56
CA ALA A 55 1.06 6.92 7.36
C ALA A 55 0.98 5.69 6.45
N LEU A 56 -0.08 5.64 5.63
CA LEU A 56 -0.20 4.78 4.46
C LEU A 56 -0.26 5.65 3.20
N GLU A 57 0.50 5.28 2.19
CA GLU A 57 0.45 5.91 0.88
C GLU A 57 -0.03 4.91 -0.16
N PHE A 58 -1.10 5.27 -0.85
CA PHE A 58 -1.79 4.49 -1.85
C PHE A 58 -1.46 5.01 -3.25
N PHE A 59 -1.39 4.09 -4.21
CA PHE A 59 -1.12 4.39 -5.61
C PHE A 59 -2.14 3.65 -6.48
N TRP A 60 -2.91 4.40 -7.25
CA TRP A 60 -3.95 3.89 -8.14
C TRP A 60 -3.55 4.02 -9.60
N VAL A 61 -2.74 3.07 -10.07
CA VAL A 61 -2.09 3.15 -11.38
C VAL A 61 -2.68 2.12 -12.37
N PRO A 62 -2.51 2.33 -13.69
CA PRO A 62 -2.82 1.30 -14.68
C PRO A 62 -2.06 0.00 -14.39
N GLU A 63 -2.68 -1.12 -14.72
CA GLU A 63 -2.02 -2.42 -14.62
C GLU A 63 -0.76 -2.45 -15.49
N GLY A 64 0.32 -3.02 -14.94
CA GLY A 64 1.63 -3.04 -15.57
C GLY A 64 2.48 -1.79 -15.32
N VAL A 65 1.90 -0.72 -14.76
CA VAL A 65 2.63 0.48 -14.31
C VAL A 65 3.08 0.31 -12.86
N GLY A 66 4.35 0.61 -12.59
CA GLY A 66 4.90 0.57 -11.24
C GLY A 66 4.52 1.81 -10.42
N PRO A 67 4.35 1.71 -9.09
CA PRO A 67 3.91 2.82 -8.25
C PRO A 67 4.89 4.01 -8.18
N TRP A 68 6.16 3.81 -8.58
CA TRP A 68 7.15 4.89 -8.72
C TRP A 68 6.92 5.79 -9.95
N GLN A 69 6.04 5.38 -10.88
CA GLN A 69 5.64 6.17 -12.05
C GLN A 69 4.26 6.83 -11.86
N ALA A 70 3.64 6.66 -10.70
CA ALA A 70 2.34 7.23 -10.41
C ALA A 70 2.38 8.75 -10.51
N ARG A 71 1.36 9.32 -11.14
CA ARG A 71 1.18 10.76 -11.20
C ARG A 71 0.69 11.29 -9.85
N PRO A 72 0.88 12.57 -9.52
CA PRO A 72 0.42 13.14 -8.25
C PRO A 72 -1.06 12.87 -7.95
N GLU A 73 -1.92 12.91 -8.97
CA GLU A 73 -3.36 12.63 -8.85
C GLU A 73 -3.71 11.16 -8.60
N GLU A 74 -2.80 10.23 -8.87
CA GLU A 74 -2.96 8.79 -8.65
C GLU A 74 -2.49 8.37 -7.24
N VAL A 75 -1.98 9.33 -6.44
CA VAL A 75 -1.40 9.08 -5.12
C VAL A 75 -2.27 9.68 -4.03
N PHE A 76 -2.54 8.88 -3.00
CA PHE A 76 -3.24 9.36 -1.81
C PHE A 76 -2.52 8.96 -0.54
N ARG A 77 -2.41 9.88 0.42
CA ARG A 77 -1.76 9.63 1.69
C ARG A 77 -2.73 9.76 2.85
N LEU A 78 -2.87 8.67 3.59
CA LEU A 78 -3.58 8.61 4.85
C LEU A 78 -2.58 8.78 6.00
N PHE A 79 -2.76 9.83 6.80
CA PHE A 79 -1.93 10.09 7.98
C PHE A 79 -2.58 9.55 9.25
N GLY A 80 -1.76 9.14 10.20
CA GLY A 80 -2.17 8.82 11.57
C GLY A 80 -1.41 7.62 12.13
N PRO A 81 -1.53 7.32 13.43
CA PRO A 81 -1.17 6.00 13.90
C PRO A 81 -2.14 4.98 13.27
N ILE A 82 -1.63 4.12 12.39
CA ILE A 82 -2.39 3.05 11.75
C ILE A 82 -1.94 1.74 12.38
N LEU A 83 -2.88 0.99 12.96
CA LEU A 83 -2.61 -0.18 13.79
C LEU A 83 -3.15 -1.44 13.12
N GLY A 84 -2.40 -2.53 13.24
CA GLY A 84 -2.83 -3.87 12.86
C GLY A 84 -3.79 -4.52 13.86
N PRO A 85 -4.18 -5.80 13.64
CA PRO A 85 -3.62 -6.72 12.64
C PRO A 85 -4.22 -6.60 11.23
N GLU A 86 -5.39 -5.97 11.08
CA GLU A 86 -6.11 -5.83 9.82
C GLU A 86 -6.55 -4.36 9.66
N VAL A 87 -6.27 -3.77 8.50
CA VAL A 87 -6.67 -2.40 8.17
C VAL A 87 -7.66 -2.46 7.02
N ARG A 88 -8.80 -1.78 7.19
CA ARG A 88 -9.85 -1.66 6.17
C ARG A 88 -10.20 -0.20 5.93
N GLY A 89 -10.64 0.10 4.72
CA GLY A 89 -11.15 1.41 4.36
C GLY A 89 -11.54 1.45 2.89
N TYR A 90 -11.78 2.64 2.38
CA TYR A 90 -12.05 2.87 0.96
C TYR A 90 -11.26 4.07 0.44
N LEU A 91 -11.00 4.08 -0.86
CA LEU A 91 -10.52 5.22 -1.62
C LEU A 91 -11.61 5.64 -2.59
N GLU A 92 -11.93 6.93 -2.68
CA GLU A 92 -12.76 7.39 -3.77
C GLU A 92 -11.88 7.56 -5.01
N VAL A 93 -12.18 6.81 -6.07
CA VAL A 93 -11.44 6.85 -7.34
C VAL A 93 -12.34 7.34 -8.45
N THR A 94 -11.82 8.22 -9.30
CA THR A 94 -12.52 8.66 -10.50
C THR A 94 -12.31 7.66 -11.64
N PRO A 95 -13.16 7.71 -12.69
CA PRO A 95 -12.90 6.99 -13.92
C PRO A 95 -11.51 7.32 -14.51
N SER A 96 -11.09 8.60 -14.48
CA SER A 96 -9.78 9.02 -14.99
C SER A 96 -8.58 8.43 -14.22
N GLY A 97 -8.81 7.83 -13.05
CA GLY A 97 -7.76 7.25 -12.20
C GLY A 97 -7.24 8.20 -11.13
N GLU A 98 -7.93 9.29 -10.84
CA GLU A 98 -7.59 10.18 -9.73
C GLU A 98 -8.07 9.56 -8.41
N VAL A 99 -7.28 9.70 -7.35
CA VAL A 99 -7.69 9.34 -5.99
C VAL A 99 -8.12 10.61 -5.26
N ARG A 100 -9.33 10.63 -4.73
CA ARG A 100 -9.93 11.80 -4.07
C ARG A 100 -10.25 11.53 -2.60
N ALA A 101 -10.05 12.55 -1.75
CA ALA A 101 -10.71 12.67 -0.46
C ALA A 101 -12.01 13.48 -0.66
N VAL A 102 -13.12 12.99 -0.11
CA VAL A 102 -14.50 13.43 -0.39
C VAL A 102 -14.65 14.95 -0.43
N TYR A 103 -15.06 15.48 -1.60
CA TYR A 103 -15.88 16.69 -1.77
C TYR A 103 -16.76 16.51 -3.03
N VAL A 104 -18.04 16.89 -2.91
CA VAL A 104 -19.17 16.49 -3.78
C VAL A 104 -19.22 17.28 -5.12
N ALA A 105 -19.17 16.54 -6.25
CA ALA A 105 -19.82 16.63 -7.60
C ALA A 105 -20.12 17.97 -8.36
N PRO A 106 -20.43 17.96 -9.69
CA PRO A 106 -20.12 16.99 -10.78
C PRO A 106 -19.45 17.65 -12.02
N GLN A 107 -18.83 16.89 -12.95
CA GLN A 107 -18.99 17.02 -14.43
C GLN A 107 -18.53 15.72 -15.09
N GLY A 108 -19.39 15.13 -15.93
CA GLY A 108 -19.11 13.92 -16.69
C GLY A 108 -18.52 14.20 -18.06
N ILE A 109 -17.63 13.32 -18.53
CA ILE A 109 -17.40 12.99 -19.93
C ILE A 109 -17.10 11.48 -19.94
N GLY A 110 -17.89 10.70 -20.68
CA GLY A 110 -17.60 9.30 -20.94
C GLY A 110 -16.34 9.19 -21.78
N ILE A 111 -15.36 8.42 -21.32
CA ILE A 111 -14.14 8.13 -22.06
C ILE A 111 -14.03 6.61 -22.21
N GLU A 112 -13.45 6.21 -23.35
CA GLU A 112 -13.04 4.87 -23.77
C GLU A 112 -12.69 3.92 -22.62
N PRO A 113 -12.86 2.58 -22.82
CA PRO A 113 -12.59 1.59 -21.78
C PRO A 113 -11.25 1.88 -21.11
N LEU A 114 -11.35 2.34 -19.87
CA LEU A 114 -10.19 2.69 -19.08
C LEU A 114 -9.39 1.41 -18.83
N PRO A 115 -8.05 1.48 -18.76
CA PRO A 115 -7.26 0.27 -18.60
C PRO A 115 -7.62 -0.41 -17.28
N ASP A 116 -7.43 -1.73 -17.22
CA ASP A 116 -7.38 -2.44 -15.96
C ASP A 116 -6.41 -1.72 -15.00
N ARG A 117 -6.76 -1.64 -13.71
CA ARG A 117 -6.04 -0.88 -12.69
C ARG A 117 -5.53 -1.76 -11.56
N ARG A 118 -4.51 -1.28 -10.87
CA ARG A 118 -3.90 -1.96 -9.73
C ARG A 118 -3.66 -0.99 -8.58
N LEU A 119 -4.18 -1.35 -7.40
CA LEU A 119 -3.85 -0.65 -6.17
C LEU A 119 -2.50 -1.13 -5.63
N TRP A 120 -1.66 -0.17 -5.21
CA TRP A 120 -0.47 -0.42 -4.42
C TRP A 120 -0.53 0.38 -3.12
N VAL A 121 0.20 -0.07 -2.12
CA VAL A 121 0.36 0.65 -0.86
C VAL A 121 1.80 0.57 -0.37
N ARG A 122 2.27 1.60 0.34
CA ARG A 122 3.46 1.53 1.19
C ARG A 122 3.20 2.21 2.51
N GLY A 123 3.82 1.69 3.57
CA GLY A 123 3.77 2.29 4.90
C GLY A 123 4.87 3.33 5.10
N MET A 124 4.66 4.22 6.05
CA MET A 124 5.71 5.09 6.60
C MET A 124 5.81 4.93 8.11
N THR A 125 7.02 4.93 8.64
CA THR A 125 7.28 4.96 10.09
C THR A 125 8.49 5.83 10.38
N ALA A 126 8.35 6.80 11.29
CA ALA A 126 9.40 7.76 11.63
C ALA A 126 10.03 8.44 10.39
N GLY A 127 9.22 8.75 9.38
CA GLY A 127 9.67 9.36 8.12
C GLY A 127 10.30 8.40 7.10
N VAL A 128 10.46 7.12 7.43
CA VAL A 128 11.03 6.10 6.53
C VAL A 128 9.90 5.35 5.81
N TYR A 129 9.99 5.25 4.49
CA TYR A 129 9.06 4.46 3.68
C TYR A 129 9.42 2.98 3.68
N GLY A 130 8.41 2.13 3.87
CA GLY A 130 8.49 0.70 3.64
C GLY A 130 8.40 0.32 2.15
N PRO A 131 8.46 -0.99 1.84
CA PRO A 131 8.33 -1.48 0.48
C PRO A 131 6.93 -1.24 -0.10
N TYR A 132 6.86 -1.21 -1.43
CA TYR A 132 5.59 -1.24 -2.14
C TYR A 132 4.95 -2.63 -2.06
N VAL A 133 3.68 -2.66 -1.67
CA VAL A 133 2.86 -3.87 -1.60
C VAL A 133 1.75 -3.76 -2.63
N ARG A 134 1.71 -4.75 -3.52
CA ARG A 134 0.74 -4.83 -4.61
C ARG A 134 -0.54 -5.48 -4.13
N ALA A 135 -1.69 -4.96 -4.57
CA ALA A 135 -2.96 -5.65 -4.37
C ALA A 135 -2.98 -6.98 -5.13
N LEU A 136 -3.52 -8.01 -4.49
CA LEU A 136 -3.71 -9.34 -5.10
C LEU A 136 -4.70 -9.25 -6.27
N ASN A 137 -5.77 -8.46 -6.10
CA ASN A 137 -6.83 -8.29 -7.07
C ASN A 137 -6.46 -7.27 -8.15
N LEU A 138 -6.84 -7.59 -9.39
CA LEU A 138 -6.89 -6.63 -10.48
C LEU A 138 -8.26 -5.99 -10.46
N VAL A 139 -8.34 -4.69 -10.76
CA VAL A 139 -9.61 -3.99 -10.80
C VAL A 139 -9.91 -3.60 -12.24
N ARG A 140 -11.05 -4.05 -12.75
CA ARG A 140 -11.46 -3.82 -14.15
C ARG A 140 -12.51 -2.72 -14.23
N PRO A 141 -12.51 -1.91 -15.29
CA PRO A 141 -13.63 -1.01 -15.54
C PRO A 141 -14.92 -1.82 -15.73
N ASP A 142 -16.02 -1.34 -15.18
CA ASP A 142 -17.36 -1.88 -15.40
C ASP A 142 -18.34 -0.74 -15.64
N SER A 143 -19.22 -0.92 -16.63
CA SER A 143 -20.27 0.03 -17.02
C SER A 143 -21.67 -0.42 -16.58
N THR A 144 -21.79 -1.53 -15.86
CA THR A 144 -23.07 -1.97 -15.30
C THR A 144 -23.43 -1.19 -14.04
N ALA A 145 -24.68 -1.25 -13.63
CA ALA A 145 -25.13 -0.67 -12.35
C ALA A 145 -24.43 -1.29 -11.12
N LEU A 146 -23.81 -2.47 -11.28
CA LEU A 146 -23.11 -3.25 -10.24
C LEU A 146 -21.60 -2.98 -10.19
N CYS A 147 -21.12 -1.97 -10.93
CA CYS A 147 -19.70 -1.65 -11.06
C CYS A 147 -18.98 -1.35 -9.73
N ASP A 148 -19.73 -0.93 -8.70
CA ASP A 148 -19.25 -0.71 -7.34
C ASP A 148 -19.99 -1.65 -6.37
N PRO A 149 -19.57 -2.92 -6.25
CA PRO A 149 -20.30 -3.91 -5.48
C PRO A 149 -20.22 -3.69 -3.96
N GLY A 150 -19.23 -2.94 -3.48
CA GLY A 150 -18.90 -2.81 -2.06
C GLY A 150 -18.45 -4.12 -1.41
N TRP A 151 -17.68 -4.04 -0.32
CA TRP A 151 -17.20 -5.19 0.47
C TRP A 151 -17.65 -5.20 1.94
#